data_AF-A0A9D0VLD7-F1
#
_entry.id   AF-A0A9D0VLD7-F1
#
_cell.length_a   1.000
_cell.length_b   1.000
_cell.length_c   1.000
_cell.angle_alpha   90.00
_cell.angle_beta   90.00
_cell.angle_gamma   90.00
#
_symmetry.space_group_name_H-M   'P 1'
#
loop_
_entity.id
_entity.type
_entity.pdbx_description
1 polymer ?
#
loop_
_entity_poly.entity_id
_entity_poly.type
_entity_poly.pdbx_seq_one_letter_code
_entity_poly.pdbx_strand_id
1 'polypeptide(L)'
;MSVLLLVGMPAPAGAQDPGCPKLYNYQFEATLEEIDRSFEASAFSRARDMIDAAHPRIPCLIEIVPTPLLARYARQRAWSKALDIDLDEAERWARLAHALDPGAGWPDYVPEHHPSRKILEDATAPEVVEVADRGLRVVDGGAAFLDGVLLTRPEAEPQTPHLLQVGDATGELLVSIWQDGLAFPEGLLGPPGELTGELPVWYGKPPGTIKGPRPVRRRRFESALGLGIAAGGLFGSAWLARDVYLDHPTDGLRTTVNGATIASGAIGTTALTVFGVALATQR
;
A
#
# COMPACT_ATOMS: atom_id res chain seq x y z
N MET A 1 -25.11 15.34 -29.94
CA MET A 1 -25.30 15.01 -28.52
C MET A 1 -24.04 14.29 -28.05
N SER A 2 -23.19 14.97 -27.29
CA SER A 2 -21.96 14.37 -26.74
C SER A 2 -22.28 13.74 -25.39
N VAL A 3 -22.19 12.41 -25.31
CA VAL A 3 -22.31 11.67 -24.07
C VAL A 3 -20.96 11.74 -23.36
N LEU A 4 -20.88 12.56 -22.32
CA LEU A 4 -19.72 12.64 -21.44
C LEU A 4 -19.74 11.41 -20.51
N LEU A 5 -19.00 10.37 -20.88
CA LEU A 5 -18.79 9.19 -20.03
C LEU A 5 -17.83 9.56 -18.89
N LEU A 6 -18.40 9.96 -17.75
CA LEU A 6 -17.68 10.01 -16.48
C LEU A 6 -17.42 8.57 -16.03
N VAL A 7 -16.24 8.06 -16.37
CA VAL A 7 -15.72 6.83 -15.77
C VAL A 7 -15.30 7.18 -14.34
N GLY A 8 -16.21 6.98 -13.39
CA GLY A 8 -15.87 7.03 -11.97
C GLY A 8 -14.94 5.87 -11.66
N MET A 9 -13.66 6.15 -11.43
CA MET A 9 -12.77 5.14 -10.86
C MET A 9 -13.30 4.83 -9.46
N PRO A 10 -13.58 3.56 -9.12
CA PRO A 10 -13.93 3.21 -7.76
C PRO A 10 -12.78 3.67 -6.86
N ALA A 11 -13.11 4.44 -5.82
CA ALA A 11 -12.13 4.76 -4.79
C ALA A 11 -11.53 3.44 -4.28
N PRO A 12 -10.20 3.34 -4.10
CA PRO A 12 -9.59 2.13 -3.59
C PRO A 12 -10.26 1.81 -2.25
N ALA A 13 -10.91 0.64 -2.17
CA ALA A 13 -11.77 0.22 -1.06
C ALA A 13 -11.01 -0.11 0.23
N GLY A 14 -9.95 0.65 0.54
CA GLY A 14 -9.09 0.44 1.70
C GLY A 14 -8.25 1.65 2.08
N ALA A 15 -8.56 2.85 1.57
CA ALA A 15 -7.89 4.07 2.05
C ALA A 15 -8.12 4.21 3.56
N GLN A 16 -7.05 4.52 4.32
CA GLN A 16 -7.17 4.86 5.73
C GLN A 16 -8.28 5.91 5.91
N ASP A 17 -9.13 5.71 6.93
CA ASP A 17 -10.21 6.65 7.25
C ASP A 17 -9.60 8.06 7.40
N PRO A 18 -10.08 9.09 6.69
CA PRO A 18 -9.59 10.45 6.88
C PRO A 18 -9.70 10.96 8.33
N GLY A 19 -10.51 10.30 9.18
CA GLY A 19 -10.59 10.52 10.62
C GLY A 19 -9.55 9.79 11.49
N CYS A 20 -8.70 8.92 10.92
CA CYS A 20 -7.68 8.18 11.69
C CYS A 20 -6.66 9.16 12.28
N PRO A 21 -6.51 9.24 13.62
CA PRO A 21 -5.43 10.00 14.21
C PRO A 21 -4.10 9.34 13.85
N LYS A 22 -3.14 10.13 13.35
CA LYS A 22 -1.79 9.63 13.06
C LYS A 22 -1.18 8.98 14.29
N LEU A 23 -0.93 7.67 14.21
CA LEU A 23 -0.28 6.90 15.25
C LEU A 23 1.12 6.49 14.79
N TYR A 24 2.11 6.71 15.64
CA TYR A 24 3.49 6.28 15.40
C TYR A 24 3.82 5.03 16.22
N ASN A 25 4.82 4.25 15.78
CA ASN A 25 5.22 3.04 16.49
C ASN A 25 5.64 3.30 17.95
N TYR A 26 6.33 4.41 18.24
CA TYR A 26 6.72 4.76 19.61
C TYR A 26 5.51 5.04 20.53
N GLN A 27 4.40 5.57 19.99
CA GLN A 27 3.18 5.81 20.76
C GLN A 27 2.44 4.50 21.02
N PHE A 28 2.46 3.60 20.03
CA PHE A 28 1.93 2.25 20.18
C PHE A 28 2.72 1.49 21.25
N GLU A 29 4.05 1.48 21.18
CA GLU A 29 4.93 0.88 22.19
C GLU A 29 4.65 1.41 23.60
N ALA A 30 4.57 2.73 23.79
CA ALA A 30 4.23 3.32 25.09
C ALA A 30 2.83 2.88 25.60
N THR A 31 1.89 2.62 24.69
CA THR A 31 0.58 2.06 25.04
C THR A 31 0.71 0.62 25.53
N LEU A 32 1.51 -0.21 24.84
CA LEU A 32 1.78 -1.60 25.25
C LEU A 32 2.47 -1.68 26.62
N GLU A 33 3.39 -0.75 26.92
CA GLU A 33 4.04 -0.66 28.23
C GLU A 33 3.07 -0.32 29.36
N GLU A 34 2.10 0.58 29.13
CA GLU A 34 1.08 0.90 30.14
C GLU A 34 0.07 -0.25 30.32
N ILE A 35 -0.21 -1.03 29.26
CA ILE A 35 -1.01 -2.26 29.37
C ILE A 35 -0.28 -3.29 30.26
N ASP A 36 1.01 -3.53 30.03
CA ASP A 36 1.78 -4.46 30.87
C ASP A 36 1.86 -4.01 32.32
N ARG A 37 2.15 -2.72 32.57
CA ARG A 37 2.12 -2.16 33.94
C ARG A 37 0.76 -2.33 34.61
N SER A 38 -0.33 -2.26 33.85
CA SER A 38 -1.68 -2.50 34.37
C SER A 38 -1.89 -3.98 34.72
N PHE A 39 -1.40 -4.92 33.90
CA PHE A 39 -1.45 -6.36 34.22
C PHE A 39 -0.59 -6.72 35.44
N GLU A 40 0.62 -6.20 35.53
CA GLU A 40 1.53 -6.40 36.68
C GLU A 40 0.90 -5.89 37.99
N ALA A 41 0.19 -4.75 37.92
CA ALA A 41 -0.55 -4.20 39.05
C ALA A 41 -1.89 -4.92 39.33
N SER A 42 -2.20 -6.03 38.64
CA SER A 42 -3.49 -6.74 38.71
C SER A 42 -4.71 -5.86 38.40
N ALA A 43 -4.51 -4.76 37.65
CA ALA A 43 -5.56 -3.84 37.23
C ALA A 43 -6.22 -4.32 35.91
N PHE A 44 -6.75 -5.55 35.91
CA PHE A 44 -7.22 -6.24 34.69
C PHE A 44 -8.27 -5.47 33.89
N SER A 45 -9.24 -4.83 34.56
CA SER A 45 -10.26 -4.01 33.87
C SER A 45 -9.63 -2.87 33.08
N ARG A 46 -8.65 -2.18 33.67
CA ARG A 46 -7.95 -1.07 33.02
C ARG A 46 -7.13 -1.56 31.83
N ALA A 47 -6.41 -2.68 31.98
CA ALA A 47 -5.65 -3.28 30.89
C ALA A 47 -6.56 -3.65 29.71
N ARG A 48 -7.74 -4.23 29.98
CA ARG A 48 -8.76 -4.54 28.97
C ARG A 48 -9.24 -3.29 28.24
N ASP A 49 -9.67 -2.26 28.98
CA ASP A 49 -10.15 -1.00 28.38
C ASP A 49 -9.09 -0.38 27.46
N MET A 50 -7.82 -0.47 27.84
CA MET A 50 -6.69 0.00 27.03
C MET A 50 -6.48 -0.84 25.76
N ILE A 51 -6.54 -2.17 25.85
CA ILE A 51 -6.43 -3.06 24.68
C ILE A 51 -7.57 -2.80 23.69
N ASP A 52 -8.80 -2.66 24.20
CA ASP A 52 -9.99 -2.41 23.39
C ASP A 52 -9.95 -1.01 22.74
N ALA A 53 -9.42 -0.01 23.45
CA ALA A 53 -9.20 1.33 22.89
C ALA A 53 -8.04 1.36 21.87
N ALA A 54 -7.01 0.52 22.04
CA ALA A 54 -5.87 0.45 21.13
C ALA A 54 -6.23 -0.27 19.81
N HIS A 55 -7.03 -1.33 19.88
CA HIS A 55 -7.36 -2.18 18.72
C HIS A 55 -7.82 -1.44 17.46
N PRO A 56 -8.84 -0.54 17.51
CA PRO A 56 -9.29 0.21 16.33
C PRO A 56 -8.30 1.30 15.89
N ARG A 57 -7.29 1.62 16.71
CA ARG A 57 -6.29 2.67 16.42
C ARG A 57 -5.03 2.11 15.75
N ILE A 58 -4.75 0.81 15.90
CA ILE A 58 -3.59 0.16 15.24
C ILE A 58 -3.63 0.33 13.72
N PRO A 59 -4.79 0.17 13.03
CA PRO A 59 -4.94 0.55 11.62
C PRO A 59 -4.50 1.99 11.27
N CYS A 60 -4.52 2.93 12.23
CA CYS A 60 -4.07 4.30 12.04
C CYS A 60 -2.55 4.50 12.15
N LEU A 61 -1.77 3.43 12.32
CA LEU A 61 -0.32 3.50 12.21
C LEU A 61 0.05 4.09 10.85
N ILE A 62 1.02 5.00 10.86
CA ILE A 62 1.57 5.59 9.63
C ILE A 62 2.90 4.96 9.21
N GLU A 63 3.36 3.97 9.98
CA GLU A 63 4.58 3.21 9.79
C GLU A 63 4.23 1.72 9.76
N ILE A 64 5.08 0.92 9.11
CA ILE A 64 4.96 -0.54 9.22
C ILE A 64 5.20 -0.92 10.68
N VAL A 65 4.29 -1.74 11.24
CA VAL A 65 4.39 -2.18 12.62
C VAL A 65 5.59 -3.13 12.76
N PRO A 66 6.48 -2.93 13.75
CA PRO A 66 7.51 -3.90 14.06
C PRO A 66 6.87 -5.19 14.59
N THR A 67 7.26 -6.33 14.00
CA THR A 67 6.81 -7.67 14.42
C THR A 67 6.89 -7.90 15.94
N PRO A 68 7.95 -7.48 16.67
CA PRO A 68 8.00 -7.65 18.13
C PRO A 68 6.91 -6.87 18.90
N LEU A 69 6.53 -5.68 18.42
CA LEU A 69 5.44 -4.91 19.05
C LEU A 69 4.09 -5.57 18.82
N LEU A 70 3.87 -6.08 17.60
CA LEU A 70 2.63 -6.78 17.26
C LEU A 70 2.50 -8.11 18.01
N ALA A 71 3.59 -8.88 18.15
CA ALA A 71 3.63 -10.10 18.95
C ALA A 71 3.31 -9.84 20.43
N ARG A 72 3.87 -8.77 21.01
CA ARG A 72 3.56 -8.32 22.38
C ARG A 72 2.08 -7.95 22.53
N TYR A 73 1.52 -7.18 21.60
CA TYR A 73 0.10 -6.85 21.59
C TYR A 73 -0.79 -8.10 21.49
N ALA A 74 -0.43 -9.05 20.62
CA ALA A 74 -1.15 -10.30 20.45
C ALA A 74 -1.19 -11.12 21.74
N ARG A 75 -0.05 -11.23 22.47
CA ARG A 75 0.00 -11.89 23.79
C ARG A 75 -0.89 -11.18 24.83
N GLN A 76 -0.85 -9.86 24.90
CA GLN A 76 -1.69 -9.07 25.80
C GLN A 76 -3.18 -9.28 25.51
N ARG A 77 -3.57 -9.30 24.23
CA ARG A 77 -4.94 -9.53 23.81
C ARG A 77 -5.39 -10.96 24.06
N ALA A 78 -4.55 -11.95 23.78
CA ALA A 78 -4.79 -13.35 24.13
C ALA A 78 -5.02 -13.52 25.64
N TRP A 79 -4.19 -12.90 26.47
CA TRP A 79 -4.35 -12.93 27.93
C TRP A 79 -5.67 -12.29 28.38
N SER A 80 -5.99 -11.10 27.86
CA SER A 80 -7.24 -10.40 28.16
C SER A 80 -8.47 -11.27 27.84
N LYS A 81 -8.47 -11.93 26.68
CA LYS A 81 -9.56 -12.81 26.24
C LYS A 81 -9.66 -14.07 27.07
N ALA A 82 -8.53 -14.65 27.47
CA ALA A 82 -8.53 -15.80 28.36
C ALA A 82 -9.09 -15.46 29.75
N LEU A 83 -8.84 -14.25 30.28
CA LEU A 83 -9.44 -13.77 31.53
C LEU A 83 -10.97 -13.61 31.41
N ASP A 84 -11.47 -13.31 30.22
CA ASP A 84 -12.90 -13.24 29.91
C ASP A 84 -13.54 -14.60 29.58
N ILE A 85 -12.77 -15.69 29.67
CA ILE A 85 -13.19 -17.06 29.31
C ILE A 85 -13.62 -17.14 27.82
N ASP A 86 -13.12 -16.23 26.99
CA ASP A 86 -13.25 -16.27 25.53
C ASP A 86 -12.04 -17.02 24.96
N LEU A 87 -12.03 -18.33 25.18
CA LEU A 87 -10.87 -19.18 24.88
C LEU A 87 -10.61 -19.29 23.37
N ASP A 88 -11.67 -19.26 22.56
CA ASP A 88 -11.55 -19.31 21.10
C ASP A 88 -10.83 -18.06 20.59
N GLU A 89 -11.25 -16.86 21.02
CA GLU A 89 -10.57 -15.62 20.66
C GLU A 89 -9.14 -15.57 21.23
N ALA A 90 -8.95 -16.01 22.48
CA ALA A 90 -7.64 -16.09 23.09
C ALA A 90 -6.67 -16.95 22.29
N GLU A 91 -7.12 -18.10 21.79
CA GLU A 91 -6.33 -19.01 20.96
C GLU A 91 -5.94 -18.34 19.63
N ARG A 92 -6.86 -17.65 18.94
CA ARG A 92 -6.53 -16.96 17.68
C ARG A 92 -5.42 -15.91 17.87
N TRP A 93 -5.49 -15.13 18.95
CA TRP A 93 -4.43 -14.16 19.26
C TRP A 93 -3.13 -14.81 19.74
N ALA A 94 -3.22 -15.95 20.45
CA ALA A 94 -2.05 -16.72 20.85
C ALA A 94 -1.31 -17.32 19.64
N ARG A 95 -2.05 -17.80 18.63
CA ARG A 95 -1.46 -18.27 17.35
C ARG A 95 -0.71 -17.15 16.64
N LEU A 96 -1.30 -15.95 16.54
CA LEU A 96 -0.60 -14.78 16.00
C LEU A 96 0.69 -14.48 16.78
N ALA A 97 0.61 -14.43 18.12
CA ALA A 97 1.77 -14.19 18.96
C ALA A 97 2.89 -15.22 18.74
N HIS A 98 2.53 -16.50 18.63
CA HIS A 98 3.47 -17.59 18.40
C HIS A 98 4.09 -17.54 17.00
N ALA A 99 3.30 -17.25 15.96
CA ALA A 99 3.79 -17.12 14.59
C ALA A 99 4.83 -15.99 14.46
N LEU A 100 4.59 -14.86 15.14
CA LEU A 100 5.46 -13.68 15.08
C LEU A 100 6.71 -13.79 15.97
N ASP A 101 6.64 -14.56 17.05
CA ASP A 101 7.69 -14.64 18.08
C ASP A 101 7.63 -15.99 18.82
N PRO A 102 8.01 -17.11 18.16
CA PRO A 102 7.80 -18.46 18.68
C PRO A 102 8.64 -18.78 19.92
N GLY A 103 9.72 -18.01 20.15
CA GLY A 103 10.60 -18.18 21.31
C GLY A 103 10.13 -17.43 22.56
N ALA A 104 9.17 -16.51 22.44
CA ALA A 104 8.67 -15.77 23.57
C ALA A 104 7.56 -16.52 24.30
N GLY A 105 7.75 -16.72 25.59
CA GLY A 105 6.72 -17.24 26.48
C GLY A 105 5.70 -16.19 26.88
N TRP A 106 4.81 -16.59 27.79
CA TRP A 106 3.94 -15.66 28.48
C TRP A 106 4.73 -14.66 29.33
N PRO A 107 4.26 -13.40 29.44
CA PRO A 107 4.82 -12.43 30.38
C PRO A 107 4.74 -12.93 31.83
N ASP A 108 5.63 -12.43 32.69
CA ASP A 108 5.78 -12.87 34.09
C ASP A 108 4.52 -12.67 34.95
N TYR A 109 3.66 -11.72 34.57
CA TYR A 109 2.37 -11.50 35.25
C TYR A 109 1.34 -12.62 35.02
N VAL A 110 1.57 -13.52 34.05
CA VAL A 110 0.71 -14.71 33.83
C VAL A 110 1.22 -15.83 34.73
N PRO A 111 0.46 -16.30 35.74
CA PRO A 111 0.95 -17.30 36.69
C PRO A 111 1.37 -18.61 36.00
N GLU A 112 2.44 -19.25 36.49
CA GLU A 112 3.02 -20.48 35.90
C GLU A 112 2.02 -21.64 35.82
N HIS A 113 1.09 -21.73 36.78
CA HIS A 113 0.07 -22.78 36.81
C HIS A 113 -1.28 -22.34 36.22
N HIS A 114 -1.34 -21.18 35.56
CA HIS A 114 -2.59 -20.70 34.97
C HIS A 114 -2.98 -21.55 33.75
N PRO A 115 -4.24 -22.03 33.63
CA PRO A 115 -4.67 -22.86 32.49
C PRO A 115 -4.42 -22.22 31.12
N SER A 116 -4.51 -20.89 31.02
CA SER A 116 -4.24 -20.16 29.77
C SER A 116 -2.83 -20.32 29.24
N ARG A 117 -1.86 -20.75 30.07
CA ARG A 117 -0.50 -20.97 29.57
C ARG A 117 -0.47 -22.01 28.46
N LYS A 118 -1.28 -23.05 28.61
CA LYS A 118 -1.49 -24.09 27.61
C LYS A 118 -2.02 -23.56 26.29
N ILE A 119 -2.76 -22.45 26.27
CA ILE A 119 -3.30 -21.89 25.02
C ILE A 119 -2.15 -21.49 24.09
N LEU A 120 -1.10 -20.84 24.59
CA LEU A 120 0.06 -20.48 23.76
C LEU A 120 0.96 -21.68 23.45
N GLU A 121 1.09 -22.61 24.39
CA GLU A 121 1.88 -23.83 24.21
C GLU A 121 1.26 -24.76 23.14
N ASP A 122 -0.08 -24.86 23.13
CA ASP A 122 -0.86 -25.65 22.19
C ASP A 122 -1.15 -24.88 20.90
N ALA A 123 -1.04 -23.55 20.90
CA ALA A 123 -1.17 -22.69 19.72
C ALA A 123 0.01 -22.93 18.77
N THR A 124 -0.09 -24.01 18.01
CA THR A 124 0.75 -24.25 16.86
C THR A 124 0.32 -23.28 15.77
N ALA A 125 1.28 -22.55 15.17
CA ALA A 125 0.97 -21.75 14.00
C ALA A 125 0.40 -22.67 12.91
N PRO A 126 -0.81 -22.40 12.39
CA PRO A 126 -1.36 -23.21 11.32
C PRO A 126 -0.49 -23.04 10.07
N GLU A 127 -0.62 -23.97 9.13
CA GLU A 127 0.07 -23.86 7.85
C GLU A 127 -0.36 -22.57 7.14
N VAL A 128 0.63 -21.83 6.62
CA VAL A 128 0.39 -20.66 5.77
C VAL A 128 -0.24 -21.14 4.47
N VAL A 129 -1.41 -20.59 4.14
CA VAL A 129 -2.15 -20.94 2.92
C VAL A 129 -2.08 -19.76 1.95
N GLU A 130 -1.93 -20.03 0.66
CA GLU A 130 -1.99 -19.02 -0.41
C GLU A 130 -3.42 -18.92 -0.97
N VAL A 131 -3.86 -17.71 -1.34
CA VAL A 131 -5.09 -17.52 -2.11
C VAL A 131 -4.89 -18.04 -3.53
N ALA A 132 -5.52 -19.16 -3.84
CA ALA A 132 -5.36 -19.87 -5.11
C ALA A 132 -5.63 -18.97 -6.34
N ASP A 133 -4.77 -19.10 -7.35
CA ASP A 133 -4.88 -18.42 -8.64
C ASP A 133 -4.94 -16.88 -8.56
N ARG A 134 -4.38 -16.29 -7.50
CA ARG A 134 -4.32 -14.82 -7.31
C ARG A 134 -2.90 -14.37 -6.95
N GLY A 135 -2.55 -13.16 -7.37
CA GLY A 135 -1.34 -12.47 -6.95
C GLY A 135 -1.67 -11.19 -6.20
N LEU A 136 -0.66 -10.57 -5.56
CA LEU A 136 -0.82 -9.25 -4.95
C LEU A 136 -0.70 -8.15 -6.00
N ARG A 137 -1.59 -7.16 -5.90
CA ARG A 137 -1.58 -5.94 -6.71
C ARG A 137 -1.21 -4.76 -5.82
N VAL A 138 0.08 -4.39 -5.85
CA VAL A 138 0.60 -3.17 -5.23
C VAL A 138 0.97 -2.15 -6.31
N VAL A 139 1.00 -0.88 -5.94
CA VAL A 139 1.48 0.18 -6.83
C VAL A 139 2.97 0.03 -7.11
N ASP A 140 3.44 0.46 -8.29
CA ASP A 140 4.86 0.41 -8.64
C ASP A 140 5.74 1.09 -7.58
N GLY A 141 6.71 0.35 -7.02
CA GLY A 141 7.59 0.81 -5.94
C GLY A 141 6.98 0.78 -4.54
N GLY A 142 5.71 0.42 -4.42
CA GLY A 142 5.05 0.09 -3.16
C GLY A 142 5.34 -1.34 -2.70
N ALA A 143 4.77 -1.71 -1.55
CA ALA A 143 4.91 -3.04 -0.98
C ALA A 143 3.74 -3.35 -0.04
N ALA A 144 3.44 -4.64 0.13
CA ALA A 144 2.49 -5.15 1.10
C ALA A 144 3.25 -5.84 2.23
N PHE A 145 2.75 -5.71 3.45
CA PHE A 145 3.29 -6.32 4.65
C PHE A 145 2.15 -6.99 5.41
N LEU A 146 2.37 -8.22 5.85
CA LEU A 146 1.50 -8.91 6.79
C LEU A 146 2.26 -8.99 8.12
N ASP A 147 1.70 -8.40 9.17
CA ASP A 147 2.28 -8.44 10.51
C ASP A 147 3.71 -7.90 10.62
N GLY A 148 4.02 -6.91 9.78
CA GLY A 148 5.35 -6.29 9.69
C GLY A 148 6.34 -7.01 8.78
N VAL A 149 5.97 -8.17 8.24
CA VAL A 149 6.79 -8.99 7.32
C VAL A 149 6.41 -8.68 5.87
N LEU A 150 7.41 -8.52 4.99
CA LEU A 150 7.17 -8.29 3.57
C LEU A 150 6.41 -9.45 2.96
N LEU A 151 5.32 -9.15 2.27
CA LEU A 151 4.43 -10.12 1.65
C LEU A 151 4.60 -10.12 0.13
N THR A 152 5.05 -11.25 -0.45
CA THR A 152 5.25 -11.38 -1.91
C THR A 152 4.08 -12.06 -2.64
N ARG A 153 3.27 -12.82 -1.90
CA ARG A 153 2.07 -13.55 -2.38
C ARG A 153 0.93 -13.36 -1.38
N PRO A 154 -0.35 -13.47 -1.80
CA PRO A 154 -1.48 -13.33 -0.88
C PRO A 154 -1.62 -14.60 -0.03
N GLU A 155 -0.76 -14.74 0.98
CA GLU A 155 -0.71 -15.89 1.87
C GLU A 155 -0.87 -15.47 3.34
N ALA A 156 -1.55 -16.30 4.13
CA ALA A 156 -1.79 -16.05 5.56
C ALA A 156 -2.20 -17.34 6.29
N GLU A 157 -2.03 -17.36 7.61
CA GLU A 157 -2.54 -18.38 8.51
C GLU A 157 -4.08 -18.32 8.62
N PRO A 158 -4.82 -19.39 8.27
CA PRO A 158 -6.28 -19.39 8.43
C PRO A 158 -6.71 -19.16 9.89
N GLN A 159 -7.81 -18.44 10.08
CA GLN A 159 -8.43 -18.17 11.40
C GLN A 159 -7.50 -17.44 12.38
N THR A 160 -6.46 -16.78 11.88
CA THR A 160 -5.54 -15.97 12.67
C THR A 160 -5.77 -14.50 12.29
N PRO A 161 -5.95 -13.58 13.26
CA PRO A 161 -6.03 -12.17 12.95
C PRO A 161 -4.68 -11.68 12.44
N HIS A 162 -4.66 -10.93 11.35
CA HIS A 162 -3.45 -10.34 10.78
C HIS A 162 -3.63 -8.84 10.55
N LEU A 163 -2.56 -8.08 10.73
CA LEU A 163 -2.50 -6.69 10.33
C LEU A 163 -1.88 -6.58 8.92
N LEU A 164 -2.72 -6.33 7.92
CA LEU A 164 -2.28 -6.06 6.56
C LEU A 164 -2.00 -4.57 6.39
N GLN A 165 -0.77 -4.23 5.99
CA GLN A 165 -0.35 -2.87 5.67
C GLN A 165 0.19 -2.78 4.24
N VAL A 166 -0.26 -1.81 3.46
CA VAL A 166 0.20 -1.59 2.08
C VAL A 166 0.68 -0.16 1.93
N GLY A 167 1.96 0.00 1.56
CA GLY A 167 2.60 1.28 1.32
C GLY A 167 2.82 1.58 -0.16
N ASP A 168 2.85 2.87 -0.51
CA ASP A 168 3.20 3.33 -1.85
C ASP A 168 4.72 3.50 -2.05
N ALA A 169 5.15 4.04 -3.19
CA ALA A 169 6.57 4.27 -3.50
C ALA A 169 7.27 5.31 -2.60
N THR A 170 6.51 6.07 -1.81
CA THR A 170 7.02 7.07 -0.86
C THR A 170 7.09 6.55 0.57
N GLY A 171 6.51 5.37 0.82
CA GLY A 171 6.32 4.80 2.14
C GLY A 171 5.09 5.33 2.88
N GLU A 172 4.17 6.01 2.18
CA GLU A 172 2.86 6.36 2.74
C GLU A 172 1.96 5.12 2.73
N LEU A 173 1.34 4.81 3.88
CA LEU A 173 0.42 3.67 3.99
C LEU A 173 -0.92 4.02 3.34
N LEU A 174 -1.24 3.29 2.28
CA LEU A 174 -2.50 3.37 1.57
C LEU A 174 -3.58 2.52 2.24
N VAL A 175 -3.19 1.35 2.74
CA VAL A 175 -4.08 0.40 3.43
C VAL A 175 -3.41 -0.01 4.73
N SER A 176 -4.20 -0.09 5.80
CA SER A 176 -3.79 -0.63 7.08
C SER A 176 -5.05 -1.14 7.78
N ILE A 177 -5.24 -2.45 7.82
CA ILE A 177 -6.49 -3.08 8.29
C ILE A 177 -6.20 -4.38 9.05
N TRP A 178 -7.06 -4.70 10.01
CA TRP A 178 -7.15 -6.05 10.54
C TRP A 178 -7.93 -6.93 9.56
N GLN A 179 -7.40 -8.10 9.23
CA GLN A 179 -8.09 -9.14 8.48
C GLN A 179 -8.03 -10.46 9.24
N ASP A 180 -8.96 -11.36 8.95
CA ASP A 180 -8.96 -12.71 9.50
C ASP A 180 -8.48 -13.69 8.43
N GLY A 181 -7.33 -14.31 8.68
CA GLY A 181 -6.64 -15.22 7.75
C GLY A 181 -6.53 -14.67 6.33
N LEU A 182 -7.14 -15.40 5.39
CA LEU A 182 -7.06 -15.16 3.93
C LEU A 182 -8.01 -14.09 3.41
N ALA A 183 -8.60 -13.26 4.27
CA ALA A 183 -9.58 -12.24 3.88
C ALA A 183 -8.95 -10.99 3.21
N PHE A 184 -8.07 -11.19 2.23
CA PHE A 184 -7.44 -10.11 1.46
C PHE A 184 -8.47 -9.27 0.71
N PRO A 185 -8.40 -7.92 0.78
CA PRO A 185 -9.28 -7.06 0.00
C PRO A 185 -9.17 -7.32 -1.51
N GLU A 186 -10.31 -7.45 -2.21
CA GLU A 186 -10.33 -7.68 -3.67
C GLU A 186 -9.57 -6.60 -4.47
N GLY A 187 -9.49 -5.37 -3.93
CA GLY A 187 -8.70 -4.29 -4.52
C GLY A 187 -7.19 -4.57 -4.55
N LEU A 188 -6.69 -5.43 -3.67
CA LEU A 188 -5.29 -5.83 -3.57
C LEU A 188 -5.00 -7.16 -4.26
N LEU A 189 -6.02 -7.86 -4.76
CA LEU A 189 -5.84 -9.12 -5.48
C LEU A 189 -5.83 -8.88 -7.00
N GLY A 190 -4.86 -9.45 -7.68
CA GLY A 190 -4.67 -9.40 -9.13
C GLY A 190 -4.56 -10.79 -9.74
N PRO A 191 -4.19 -10.86 -11.04
CA PRO A 191 -3.79 -12.11 -11.69
C PRO A 191 -2.62 -12.78 -10.93
N PRO A 192 -2.43 -14.11 -11.08
CA PRO A 192 -1.30 -14.82 -10.48
C PRO A 192 0.03 -14.14 -10.79
N GLY A 193 0.86 -14.00 -9.76
CA GLY A 193 2.17 -13.36 -9.86
C GLY A 193 2.76 -13.13 -8.49
N GLU A 194 4.09 -13.09 -8.43
CA GLU A 194 4.84 -12.82 -7.22
C GLU A 194 5.44 -11.41 -7.29
N LEU A 195 5.34 -10.65 -6.20
CA LEU A 195 6.03 -9.38 -6.08
C LEU A 195 7.53 -9.61 -5.89
N THR A 196 8.34 -8.59 -6.19
CA THR A 196 9.78 -8.66 -5.89
C THR A 196 9.99 -8.86 -4.39
N GLY A 197 10.74 -9.89 -3.99
CA GLY A 197 11.12 -10.12 -2.58
C GLY A 197 12.14 -9.11 -2.02
N GLU A 198 12.41 -8.03 -2.74
CA GLU A 198 13.28 -6.94 -2.29
C GLU A 198 12.48 -5.95 -1.45
N LEU A 199 12.99 -5.63 -0.26
CA LEU A 199 12.43 -4.56 0.56
C LEU A 199 12.49 -3.23 -0.20
N PRO A 200 11.42 -2.42 -0.17
CA PRO A 200 11.43 -1.15 -0.84
C PRO A 200 12.43 -0.18 -0.17
N VAL A 201 12.96 0.75 -0.95
CA VAL A 201 14.00 1.71 -0.50
C VAL A 201 13.54 2.58 0.69
N TRP A 202 12.23 2.70 0.88
CA TRP A 202 11.60 3.44 1.97
C TRP A 202 11.39 2.64 3.25
N TYR A 203 11.51 1.32 3.22
CA TYR A 203 11.35 0.51 4.41
C TYR A 203 12.37 0.89 5.49
N GLY A 204 11.90 1.02 6.73
CA GLY A 204 12.73 1.43 7.88
C GLY A 204 13.10 2.92 7.92
N LYS A 205 12.57 3.76 7.03
CA LYS A 205 12.77 5.22 7.06
C LYS A 205 11.50 5.94 7.50
N PRO A 206 11.60 7.10 8.15
CA PRO A 206 10.42 7.87 8.53
C PRO A 206 9.60 8.29 7.30
N PRO A 207 8.26 8.29 7.38
CA PRO A 207 7.40 8.72 6.28
C PRO A 207 7.76 10.12 5.76
N GLY A 208 7.75 10.30 4.44
CA GLY A 208 8.05 11.59 3.79
C GLY A 208 9.54 11.96 3.70
N THR A 209 10.45 11.11 4.18
CA THR A 209 11.91 11.34 4.02
C THR A 209 12.41 11.03 2.62
N ILE A 210 11.74 10.14 1.89
CA ILE A 210 12.07 9.83 0.50
C ILE A 210 11.24 10.69 -0.42
N LYS A 211 11.95 11.44 -1.27
CA LYS A 211 11.33 12.00 -2.47
C LYS A 211 11.02 10.83 -3.38
N GLY A 212 9.74 10.43 -3.41
CA GLY A 212 9.27 9.38 -4.29
C GLY A 212 9.74 9.60 -5.73
N PRO A 213 9.89 8.53 -6.52
CA PRO A 213 10.17 8.67 -7.94
C PRO A 213 9.14 9.65 -8.51
N ARG A 214 9.61 10.81 -9.01
CA ARG A 214 8.72 11.80 -9.63
C ARG A 214 7.88 11.03 -10.64
N PRO A 215 6.54 11.06 -10.57
CA PRO A 215 5.70 10.21 -11.39
C PRO A 215 6.13 10.39 -12.84
N VAL A 216 6.68 9.34 -13.45
CA VAL A 216 7.19 9.37 -14.84
C VAL A 216 6.08 9.84 -15.79
N ARG A 217 4.83 9.60 -15.39
CA ARG A 217 3.60 10.12 -15.99
C ARG A 217 3.61 11.62 -16.26
N ARG A 218 4.07 12.44 -15.31
CA ARG A 218 4.11 13.90 -15.47
C ARG A 218 5.13 14.30 -16.55
N ARG A 219 6.29 13.63 -16.58
CA ARG A 219 7.29 13.81 -17.63
C ARG A 219 6.79 13.39 -19.01
N ARG A 220 6.06 12.27 -19.14
CA ARG A 220 5.52 11.82 -20.44
C ARG A 220 4.44 12.77 -20.96
N PHE A 221 3.57 13.26 -20.08
CA PHE A 221 2.56 14.25 -20.46
C PHE A 221 3.17 15.61 -20.81
N GLU A 222 4.12 16.10 -20.01
CA GLU A 222 4.87 17.34 -20.29
C GLU A 222 5.68 17.22 -21.61
N SER A 223 6.26 16.04 -21.88
CA SER A 223 6.96 15.77 -23.14
C SER A 223 6.00 15.72 -24.33
N ALA A 224 4.83 15.09 -24.17
CA ALA A 224 3.82 15.04 -25.23
C ALA A 224 3.22 16.43 -25.52
N LEU A 225 3.04 17.25 -24.50
CA LEU A 225 2.54 18.62 -24.62
C LEU A 225 3.60 19.53 -25.28
N GLY A 226 4.88 19.37 -24.90
CA GLY A 226 6.00 20.04 -25.57
C GLY A 226 6.13 19.66 -27.04
N LEU A 227 5.99 18.36 -27.38
CA LEU A 227 5.97 17.88 -28.76
C LEU A 227 4.77 18.41 -29.55
N GLY A 228 3.60 18.51 -28.92
CA GLY A 228 2.39 19.08 -29.53
C GLY A 228 2.56 20.57 -29.86
N ILE A 229 3.14 21.36 -28.95
CA ILE A 229 3.44 22.78 -29.20
C ILE A 229 4.45 22.93 -30.34
N ALA A 230 5.51 22.12 -30.35
CA ALA A 230 6.51 22.14 -31.41
C ALA A 230 5.91 21.77 -32.78
N ALA A 231 5.06 20.74 -32.84
CA ALA A 231 4.36 20.34 -34.06
C ALA A 231 3.42 21.45 -34.56
N GLY A 232 2.65 22.07 -33.67
CA GLY A 232 1.76 23.19 -34.00
C GLY A 232 2.53 24.41 -34.52
N GLY A 233 3.65 24.76 -33.89
CA GLY A 233 4.52 25.85 -34.33
C GLY A 233 5.12 25.60 -35.72
N LEU A 234 5.62 24.39 -35.98
CA LEU A 234 6.14 24.01 -37.30
C LEU A 234 5.04 24.03 -38.37
N PHE A 235 3.86 23.50 -38.07
CA PHE A 235 2.72 23.54 -38.99
C PHE A 235 2.26 24.97 -39.30
N GLY A 236 2.13 25.82 -38.28
CA GLY A 236 1.77 27.23 -38.44
C GLY A 236 2.80 27.99 -39.29
N SER A 237 4.10 27.75 -39.05
CA SER A 237 5.18 28.35 -39.86
C SER A 237 5.15 27.89 -41.31
N ALA A 238 4.85 26.61 -41.56
CA ALA A 238 4.70 26.06 -42.91
C ALA A 238 3.49 26.67 -43.63
N TRP A 239 2.40 26.89 -42.92
CA TRP A 239 1.18 27.50 -43.46
C TRP A 239 1.41 28.97 -43.86
N LEU A 240 2.06 29.75 -43.00
CA LEU A 240 2.43 31.15 -43.33
C LEU A 240 3.43 31.22 -44.50
N ALA A 241 4.43 30.33 -44.52
CA ALA A 241 5.39 30.28 -45.63
C ALA A 241 4.73 29.86 -46.96
N ARG A 242 3.65 29.08 -46.92
CA ARG A 242 2.86 28.73 -48.09
C ARG A 242 2.11 29.93 -48.66
N ASP A 243 1.57 30.80 -47.81
CA ASP A 243 0.87 32.02 -48.23
C ASP A 243 1.83 32.95 -48.99
N VAL A 244 3.02 33.20 -48.43
CA VAL A 244 4.08 33.99 -49.08
C VAL A 244 4.56 33.34 -50.40
N TYR A 245 4.63 32.01 -50.46
CA TYR A 245 5.02 31.31 -51.69
C TYR A 245 3.99 31.48 -52.82
N LEU A 246 2.69 31.56 -52.51
CA LEU A 246 1.66 31.77 -53.53
C LEU A 246 1.80 33.15 -54.19
N ASP A 247 2.21 34.15 -53.43
CA ASP A 247 2.45 35.51 -53.94
C ASP A 247 3.81 35.62 -54.65
N HIS A 248 4.85 34.94 -54.17
CA HIS A 248 6.22 35.03 -54.66
C HIS A 248 6.92 33.65 -54.76
N PRO A 249 6.65 32.88 -55.82
CA PRO A 249 7.17 31.53 -55.95
C PRO A 249 8.68 31.54 -56.21
N THR A 250 9.45 30.96 -55.29
CA THR A 250 10.88 30.67 -55.47
C THR A 250 11.16 29.22 -55.09
N ASP A 251 12.15 28.60 -55.75
CA ASP A 251 12.50 27.21 -55.49
C ASP A 251 12.93 26.97 -54.02
N GLY A 252 13.61 27.94 -53.40
CA GLY A 252 14.01 27.86 -51.99
C GLY A 252 12.83 27.82 -51.01
N LEU A 253 11.78 28.61 -51.26
CA LEU A 253 10.55 28.61 -50.46
C LEU A 253 9.80 27.28 -50.59
N ARG A 254 9.75 26.70 -51.80
CA ARG A 254 9.11 25.40 -52.05
C ARG A 254 9.75 24.26 -51.25
N THR A 255 11.08 24.18 -51.21
CA THR A 255 11.80 23.18 -50.40
C THR A 255 11.56 23.38 -48.90
N THR A 256 11.49 24.64 -48.44
CA THR A 256 11.30 24.95 -47.02
C THR A 256 9.89 24.60 -46.54
N VAL A 257 8.85 24.94 -47.32
CA VAL A 257 7.45 24.63 -47.00
C VAL A 257 7.21 23.12 -46.99
N ASN A 258 7.71 22.40 -48.00
CA ASN A 258 7.58 20.94 -48.06
C ASN A 258 8.32 20.24 -46.92
N GLY A 259 9.54 20.69 -46.60
CA GLY A 259 10.31 20.16 -45.47
C GLY A 259 9.60 20.37 -44.13
N ALA A 260 9.10 21.57 -43.86
CA ALA A 260 8.39 21.89 -42.62
C ALA A 260 7.04 21.13 -42.50
N THR A 261 6.34 20.92 -43.61
CA THR A 261 5.08 20.14 -43.65
C THR A 261 5.33 18.66 -43.34
N ILE A 262 6.38 18.06 -43.91
CA ILE A 262 6.75 16.67 -43.61
C ILE A 262 7.23 16.52 -42.16
N ALA A 263 8.07 17.44 -41.69
CA ALA A 263 8.57 17.42 -40.32
C ALA A 263 7.44 17.58 -39.28
N SER A 264 6.48 18.48 -39.51
CA SER A 264 5.32 18.64 -38.62
C SER A 264 4.42 17.41 -38.59
N GLY A 265 4.23 16.72 -39.73
CA GLY A 265 3.50 15.46 -39.80
C GLY A 265 4.18 14.33 -39.00
N ALA A 266 5.50 14.19 -39.10
CA ALA A 266 6.27 13.19 -38.35
C ALA A 266 6.25 13.45 -36.82
N ILE A 267 6.39 14.71 -36.41
CA ILE A 267 6.35 15.07 -34.98
C ILE A 267 4.92 14.94 -34.42
N GLY A 268 3.91 15.37 -35.18
CA GLY A 268 2.51 15.27 -34.78
C GLY A 268 2.02 13.83 -34.60
N THR A 269 2.40 12.92 -35.52
CA THR A 269 2.08 11.49 -35.38
C THR A 269 2.76 10.87 -34.16
N THR A 270 4.03 11.19 -33.92
CA THR A 270 4.77 10.75 -32.73
C THR A 270 4.08 11.23 -31.43
N ALA A 271 3.67 12.50 -31.38
CA ALA A 271 2.96 13.07 -30.25
C ALA A 271 1.62 12.34 -29.99
N LEU A 272 0.84 12.05 -31.04
CA LEU A 272 -0.41 11.30 -30.94
C LEU A 272 -0.21 9.87 -30.44
N THR A 273 0.83 9.17 -30.91
CA THR A 273 1.15 7.82 -30.41
C THR A 273 1.54 7.84 -28.93
N VAL A 274 2.38 8.79 -28.51
CA VAL A 274 2.78 8.92 -27.10
C VAL A 274 1.57 9.26 -26.22
N PHE A 275 0.68 10.14 -26.70
CA PHE A 275 -0.55 10.51 -25.99
C PHE A 275 -1.55 9.36 -25.92
N GLY A 276 -1.72 8.61 -27.00
CA GLY A 276 -2.59 7.44 -27.07
C GLY A 276 -2.13 6.31 -26.14
N VAL A 277 -0.81 6.03 -26.11
CA VAL A 277 -0.22 5.07 -25.17
C VAL A 277 -0.41 5.55 -23.72
N ALA A 278 -0.18 6.83 -23.45
CA ALA A 278 -0.39 7.40 -22.12
C ALA A 278 -1.85 7.24 -21.66
N LEU A 279 -2.83 7.51 -22.52
CA LEU A 279 -4.26 7.32 -22.24
C LEU A 279 -4.67 5.85 -22.08
N ALA A 280 -4.10 4.94 -22.88
CA ALA A 280 -4.37 3.51 -22.78
C ALA A 280 -3.90 2.94 -21.45
N THR A 281 -2.76 3.42 -20.92
CA THR A 281 -2.26 3.06 -19.57
C THR A 281 -2.98 3.76 -18.41
N GLN A 282 -4.09 4.46 -18.66
CA GLN A 282 -4.97 4.99 -17.60
C GLN A 282 -6.21 4.13 -17.32
N ARG A 283 -6.44 3.08 -18.12
CA ARG A 283 -7.48 2.09 -17.88
C ARG A 283 -6.90 0.91 -17.12
#